data_AF-A0A2W2AZF0-F1
#
_entry.id   AF-A0A2W2AZF0-F1
#
_cell.length_a   1.000
_cell.length_b   1.000
_cell.length_c   1.000
_cell.angle_alpha   90.00
_cell.angle_beta   90.00
_cell.angle_gamma   90.00
#
_symmetry.space_group_name_H-M   'P 1'
#
loop_
_entity.id
_entity.type
_entity.pdbx_description
1 polymer ?
#
loop_
_entity_poly.entity_id
_entity_poly.type
_entity_poly.pdbx_seq_one_letter_code
_entity_poly.pdbx_strand_id
1 'polypeptide(L)'
;MAGPRFVPRDFAEDARGFGHTPVLRWLQAADRRAEMFLRAAQVQHQQVLRIRERMQARGLSPKQYAAQAGTSYPRLLRLLRGEAILRLEDIALADLVLGGVIDEPAAAAPTEPSTSDLQALLEAIPERTARAVLGHIKAAQSQRVPGAAGARPGARPR
;
A
#
# COMPACT_ATOMS: atom_id res chain seq x y z
N MET A 1 -16.13 -7.06 -28.59
CA MET A 1 -16.07 -5.95 -27.61
C MET A 1 -14.62 -5.74 -27.22
N ALA A 2 -14.11 -4.51 -27.29
CA ALA A 2 -12.74 -4.20 -26.87
C ALA A 2 -12.60 -4.48 -25.36
N GLY A 3 -11.53 -5.16 -24.97
CA GLY A 3 -11.21 -5.43 -23.56
C GLY A 3 -10.99 -4.14 -22.76
N PRO A 4 -10.85 -4.23 -21.42
CA PRO A 4 -10.52 -3.06 -20.61
C PRO A 4 -9.21 -2.43 -21.09
N ARG A 5 -9.11 -1.10 -20.98
CA ARG A 5 -7.95 -0.33 -21.47
C ARG A 5 -6.63 -0.75 -20.82
N PHE A 6 -6.70 -1.23 -19.57
CA PHE A 6 -5.62 -1.88 -18.85
C PHE A 6 -6.20 -2.78 -17.74
N VAL A 7 -5.39 -3.67 -17.20
CA VAL A 7 -5.75 -4.58 -16.10
C VAL A 7 -4.94 -4.19 -14.86
N PRO A 8 -5.56 -3.59 -13.82
CA PRO A 8 -4.85 -3.04 -12.66
C PRO A 8 -3.87 -4.01 -11.98
N ARG A 9 -4.24 -5.28 -11.80
CA ARG A 9 -3.37 -6.25 -11.10
C ARG A 9 -2.08 -6.58 -11.86
N ASP A 10 -2.04 -6.35 -13.17
CA ASP A 10 -0.87 -6.66 -14.00
C ASP A 10 0.28 -5.66 -13.76
N PHE A 11 0.03 -4.58 -13.01
CA PHE A 11 1.05 -3.62 -12.56
C PHE A 11 1.69 -4.00 -11.21
N ALA A 12 1.20 -5.05 -10.56
CA ALA A 12 1.80 -5.58 -9.33
C ALA A 12 2.83 -6.68 -9.66
N GLU A 13 3.88 -6.81 -8.85
CA GLU A 13 4.81 -7.94 -8.96
C GLU A 13 4.10 -9.28 -8.67
N ASP A 14 3.20 -9.30 -7.68
CA ASP A 14 2.30 -10.41 -7.41
C ASP A 14 0.85 -10.00 -7.64
N ALA A 15 0.30 -10.40 -8.77
CA ALA A 15 -1.10 -10.14 -9.13
C ALA A 15 -2.11 -10.74 -8.14
N ARG A 16 -1.76 -11.80 -7.39
CA ARG A 16 -2.67 -12.44 -6.42
C ARG A 16 -2.83 -11.61 -5.15
N GLY A 17 -1.83 -10.81 -4.80
CA GLY A 17 -1.88 -9.89 -3.66
C GLY A 17 -2.76 -8.65 -3.91
N PHE A 18 -3.17 -8.39 -5.15
CA PHE A 18 -3.96 -7.21 -5.48
C PHE A 18 -5.30 -7.20 -4.73
N GLY A 19 -5.57 -6.11 -4.01
CA GLY A 19 -6.80 -5.94 -3.24
C GLY A 19 -6.88 -6.83 -2.01
N HIS A 20 -5.80 -7.50 -1.61
CA HIS A 20 -5.75 -8.35 -0.42
C HIS A 20 -4.59 -7.97 0.50
N THR A 21 -3.40 -7.76 -0.07
CA THR A 21 -2.18 -7.46 0.68
C THR A 21 -2.01 -5.94 0.82
N PRO A 22 -1.99 -5.36 2.04
CA PRO A 22 -1.86 -3.91 2.23
C PRO A 22 -0.59 -3.29 1.64
N VAL A 23 0.51 -4.04 1.68
CA VAL A 23 1.81 -3.62 1.13
C VAL A 23 2.14 -4.51 -0.05
N LEU A 24 1.83 -4.02 -1.25
CA LEU A 24 2.10 -4.70 -2.51
C LEU A 24 3.34 -4.11 -3.18
N ARG A 25 4.19 -4.97 -3.74
CA ARG A 25 5.29 -4.53 -4.61
C ARG A 25 4.76 -4.27 -6.02
N TRP A 26 5.24 -3.20 -6.63
CA TRP A 26 4.76 -2.71 -7.91
C TRP A 26 5.85 -2.77 -8.96
N LEU A 27 5.47 -3.10 -10.20
CA LEU A 27 6.38 -3.02 -11.33
C LEU A 27 6.82 -1.58 -11.58
N GLN A 28 7.99 -1.40 -12.15
CA GLN A 28 8.43 -0.09 -12.62
C GLN A 28 7.77 0.25 -13.97
N ALA A 29 7.30 1.48 -14.10
CA ALA A 29 6.74 1.96 -15.34
C ALA A 29 7.84 2.24 -16.37
N ALA A 30 7.67 1.72 -17.59
CA ALA A 30 8.63 1.94 -18.69
C ALA A 30 8.50 3.34 -19.33
N ASP A 31 7.30 3.92 -19.29
CA ASP A 31 7.00 5.22 -19.90
C ASP A 31 5.91 5.97 -19.10
N ARG A 32 5.62 7.20 -19.52
CA ARG A 32 4.63 8.08 -18.86
C ARG A 32 3.21 7.53 -18.88
N ARG A 33 2.84 6.75 -19.92
CA ARG A 33 1.52 6.14 -20.03
C ARG A 33 1.39 4.95 -19.08
N ALA A 34 2.42 4.12 -18.99
CA ALA A 34 2.53 3.04 -18.02
C ALA A 34 2.54 3.60 -16.59
N GLU A 35 3.20 4.74 -16.34
CA GLU A 35 3.20 5.40 -15.03
C GLU A 35 1.79 5.84 -14.63
N MET A 36 1.04 6.45 -15.54
CA MET A 36 -0.36 6.82 -15.29
C MET A 36 -1.21 5.60 -14.91
N PHE A 37 -1.07 4.47 -15.62
CA PHE A 37 -1.81 3.24 -15.29
C PHE A 37 -1.35 2.61 -13.99
N LEU A 38 -0.05 2.65 -13.68
CA LEU A 38 0.50 2.20 -12.41
C LEU A 38 -0.11 2.99 -11.25
N ARG A 39 -0.16 4.33 -11.35
CA ARG A 39 -0.80 5.17 -10.33
C ARG A 39 -2.29 4.86 -10.18
N ALA A 40 -3.00 4.66 -11.29
CA ALA A 40 -4.41 4.25 -11.26
C ALA A 40 -4.60 2.88 -10.57
N ALA A 41 -3.72 1.92 -10.84
CA ALA A 41 -3.74 0.60 -10.20
C ALA A 41 -3.47 0.68 -8.69
N GLN A 42 -2.53 1.53 -8.27
CA GLN A 42 -2.24 1.80 -6.85
C GLN A 42 -3.46 2.38 -6.12
N VAL A 43 -4.11 3.39 -6.70
CA VAL A 43 -5.33 3.99 -6.13
C VAL A 43 -6.45 2.94 -6.04
N GLN A 44 -6.68 2.20 -7.13
CA GLN A 44 -7.72 1.16 -7.13
C GLN A 44 -7.44 0.08 -6.07
N HIS A 45 -6.19 -0.33 -5.89
CA HIS A 45 -5.80 -1.29 -4.86
C HIS A 45 -6.18 -0.82 -3.46
N GLN A 46 -5.86 0.43 -3.12
CA GLN A 46 -6.22 1.03 -1.84
C GLN A 46 -7.74 1.05 -1.64
N GLN A 47 -8.49 1.44 -2.66
CA GLN A 47 -9.96 1.46 -2.59
C GLN A 47 -10.54 0.07 -2.40
N VAL A 48 -10.01 -0.95 -3.10
CA VAL A 48 -10.45 -2.33 -2.94
C VAL A 48 -10.19 -2.85 -1.52
N LEU A 49 -9.05 -2.50 -0.91
CA LEU A 49 -8.76 -2.86 0.48
C LEU A 49 -9.79 -2.24 1.43
N ARG A 50 -10.09 -0.93 1.28
CA ARG A 50 -11.11 -0.24 2.08
C ARG A 50 -12.48 -0.88 1.93
N ILE A 51 -12.91 -1.18 0.70
CA ILE A 51 -14.18 -1.86 0.44
C ILE A 51 -14.23 -3.19 1.19
N ARG A 52 -13.17 -3.99 1.12
CA ARG A 52 -13.13 -5.30 1.80
C ARG A 52 -13.13 -5.18 3.31
N GLU A 53 -12.37 -4.24 3.86
CA GLU A 53 -12.36 -3.93 5.29
C GLU A 53 -13.76 -3.56 5.77
N ARG A 54 -14.45 -2.67 5.05
CA ARG A 54 -15.83 -2.27 5.40
C ARG A 54 -16.85 -3.40 5.23
N MET A 55 -16.69 -4.24 4.20
CA MET A 55 -17.50 -5.46 4.06
C MET A 55 -17.31 -6.39 5.25
N GLN A 56 -16.06 -6.60 5.68
CA GLN A 56 -15.73 -7.44 6.83
C GLN A 56 -16.29 -6.85 8.13
N ALA A 57 -16.13 -5.54 8.36
CA ALA A 57 -16.67 -4.84 9.53
C ALA A 57 -18.20 -4.97 9.65
N ARG A 58 -18.90 -5.11 8.52
CA ARG A 58 -20.35 -5.34 8.47
C ARG A 58 -20.74 -6.82 8.42
N GLY A 59 -19.78 -7.75 8.45
CA GLY A 59 -20.05 -9.18 8.34
C GLY A 59 -20.66 -9.61 6.98
N LEU A 60 -20.43 -8.84 5.92
CA LEU A 60 -20.98 -9.11 4.60
C LEU A 60 -20.04 -9.97 3.76
N SER A 61 -20.57 -11.09 3.25
CA SER A 61 -19.90 -11.82 2.17
C SER A 61 -19.94 -11.01 0.87
N PRO A 62 -19.00 -11.25 -0.07
CA PRO A 62 -19.03 -10.62 -1.39
C PRO A 62 -20.32 -10.86 -2.18
N LYS A 63 -20.99 -12.01 -1.98
CA LYS A 63 -22.29 -12.30 -2.60
C LYS A 63 -23.41 -11.43 -2.03
N GLN A 64 -23.45 -11.26 -0.71
CA GLN A 64 -24.44 -10.41 -0.05
C GLN A 64 -24.24 -8.94 -0.41
N TYR A 65 -22.99 -8.47 -0.40
CA TYR A 65 -22.67 -7.10 -0.83
C TYR A 65 -23.09 -6.86 -2.29
N ALA A 66 -22.79 -7.77 -3.21
CA ALA A 66 -23.22 -7.63 -4.60
C ALA A 66 -24.75 -7.50 -4.74
N ALA A 67 -25.51 -8.30 -3.98
CA ALA A 67 -26.97 -8.23 -3.96
C ALA A 67 -27.48 -6.89 -3.41
N GLN A 68 -26.92 -6.40 -2.30
CA GLN A 68 -27.30 -5.11 -1.70
C GLN A 68 -26.94 -3.92 -2.60
N ALA A 69 -25.79 -3.98 -3.25
CA ALA A 69 -25.34 -2.95 -4.18
C ALA A 69 -26.05 -3.02 -5.55
N GLY A 70 -26.91 -4.01 -5.80
CA GLY A 70 -27.57 -4.17 -7.10
C GLY A 70 -26.58 -4.42 -8.25
N THR A 71 -25.42 -5.02 -7.95
CA THR A 71 -24.36 -5.27 -8.95
C THR A 71 -24.16 -6.76 -9.21
N SER A 72 -23.53 -7.09 -10.34
CA SER A 72 -23.23 -8.46 -10.70
C SER A 72 -22.11 -9.02 -9.82
N TYR A 73 -22.36 -10.15 -9.14
CA TYR A 73 -21.37 -10.84 -8.31
C TYR A 73 -20.08 -11.21 -9.07
N PRO A 74 -20.13 -11.83 -10.27
CA PRO A 74 -18.93 -12.04 -11.08
C PRO A 74 -18.16 -10.76 -11.38
N ARG A 75 -18.85 -9.65 -11.70
CA ARG A 75 -18.20 -8.37 -11.97
C ARG A 75 -17.50 -7.84 -10.73
N LEU A 76 -18.16 -7.88 -9.58
CA LEU A 76 -17.58 -7.48 -8.30
C LEU A 76 -16.29 -8.24 -8.02
N LEU A 77 -16.27 -9.57 -8.17
CA LEU A 77 -15.06 -10.37 -7.94
C LEU A 77 -13.90 -9.95 -8.86
N ARG A 78 -14.20 -9.63 -10.12
CA ARG A 78 -13.19 -9.13 -11.07
C ARG A 78 -12.63 -7.78 -10.65
N LEU A 79 -13.48 -6.86 -10.17
CA LEU A 79 -13.06 -5.57 -9.64
C LEU A 79 -12.15 -5.72 -8.42
N LEU A 80 -12.58 -6.54 -7.45
CA LEU A 80 -11.87 -6.79 -6.19
C LEU A 80 -10.55 -7.57 -6.36
N ARG A 81 -10.31 -8.15 -7.54
CA ARG A 81 -9.06 -8.83 -7.93
C ARG A 81 -8.21 -8.01 -8.90
N GLY A 82 -8.66 -6.81 -9.28
CA GLY A 82 -7.97 -5.96 -10.27
C GLY A 82 -8.00 -6.51 -11.70
N GLU A 83 -8.93 -7.41 -12.03
CA GLU A 83 -9.18 -7.90 -13.40
C GLU A 83 -10.07 -6.96 -14.23
N ALA A 84 -10.72 -6.02 -13.55
CA ALA A 84 -11.55 -4.98 -14.14
C ALA A 84 -11.28 -3.65 -13.44
N ILE A 85 -11.45 -2.56 -14.17
CA ILE A 85 -11.25 -1.20 -13.66
C ILE A 85 -12.43 -0.83 -12.75
N LEU A 86 -12.10 -0.41 -11.52
CA LEU A 86 -13.05 0.13 -10.56
C LEU A 86 -13.45 1.53 -11.01
N ARG A 87 -14.74 1.73 -11.28
CA ARG A 87 -15.25 3.03 -11.70
C ARG A 87 -15.60 3.89 -10.49
N LEU A 88 -15.72 5.19 -10.69
CA LEU A 88 -16.12 6.10 -9.61
C LEU A 88 -17.52 5.76 -9.08
N GLU A 89 -18.43 5.31 -9.95
CA GLU A 89 -19.76 4.87 -9.57
C GLU A 89 -19.71 3.63 -8.67
N ASP A 90 -18.75 2.72 -8.88
CA ASP A 90 -18.56 1.56 -8.01
C ASP A 90 -18.10 1.98 -6.60
N ILE A 91 -17.25 3.01 -6.51
CA ILE A 91 -16.76 3.56 -5.24
C ILE A 91 -17.90 4.27 -4.50
N ALA A 92 -18.65 5.13 -5.18
CA ALA A 92 -19.80 5.83 -4.60
C ALA A 92 -20.88 4.86 -4.12
N LEU A 93 -21.15 3.80 -4.89
CA LEU A 93 -22.07 2.74 -4.50
C LEU A 93 -21.56 1.96 -3.28
N ALA A 94 -20.26 1.63 -3.26
CA ALA A 94 -19.65 0.99 -2.10
C ALA A 94 -19.76 1.86 -0.85
N ASP A 95 -19.54 3.16 -0.97
CA ASP A 95 -19.68 4.11 0.12
C ASP A 95 -21.13 4.22 0.61
N LEU A 96 -22.11 4.28 -0.30
CA LEU A 96 -23.54 4.31 0.05
C LEU A 96 -24.00 3.04 0.77
N VAL A 97 -23.50 1.87 0.35
CA VAL A 97 -23.89 0.58 0.94
C VAL A 97 -23.11 0.26 2.22
N LEU A 98 -21.81 0.54 2.25
CA LEU A 98 -20.89 0.11 3.31
C LEU A 98 -20.48 1.24 4.28
N GLY A 99 -20.56 2.50 3.86
CA GLY A 99 -20.14 3.69 4.60
C GLY A 99 -18.62 3.81 4.77
N GLY A 100 -18.09 5.03 4.67
CA GLY A 100 -16.69 5.33 5.01
C GLY A 100 -15.68 4.61 4.12
N VAL A 101 -16.01 4.44 2.83
CA VAL A 101 -15.10 3.96 1.78
C VAL A 101 -14.35 5.14 1.17
N ILE A 102 -15.06 6.24 0.86
CA ILE A 102 -14.46 7.48 0.33
C ILE A 102 -13.77 8.23 1.44
N ASP A 103 -14.49 8.46 2.53
CA ASP A 103 -13.98 9.18 3.69
C ASP A 103 -12.95 8.31 4.41
N GLU A 104 -11.74 8.83 4.50
CA GLU A 104 -10.81 8.39 5.54
C GLU A 104 -11.49 8.68 6.88
N PRO A 105 -11.71 7.69 7.77
CA PRO A 105 -11.75 8.07 9.16
C PRO A 105 -10.37 8.70 9.40
N ALA A 106 -10.36 10.03 9.60
CA ALA A 106 -9.21 10.74 10.12
C ALA A 106 -8.60 9.85 11.20
N ALA A 107 -7.36 9.46 10.97
CA ALA A 107 -6.66 8.44 11.71
C ALA A 107 -7.06 8.44 13.20
N ALA A 108 -7.65 7.33 13.67
CA ALA A 108 -7.05 6.76 14.87
C ALA A 108 -5.62 6.47 14.42
N ALA A 109 -4.69 7.34 14.80
CA ALA A 109 -3.27 7.16 14.53
C ALA A 109 -2.94 5.69 14.80
N PRO A 110 -2.09 5.01 14.00
CA PRO A 110 -1.40 3.85 14.54
C PRO A 110 -0.81 4.37 15.84
N THR A 111 -1.30 3.88 16.98
CA THR A 111 -0.81 4.28 18.28
C THR A 111 0.68 4.06 18.18
N GLU A 112 1.45 5.14 18.04
CA GLU A 112 2.90 5.01 18.11
C GLU A 112 3.10 4.30 19.44
N PRO A 113 3.74 3.12 19.45
CA PRO A 113 3.96 2.41 20.70
C PRO A 113 4.58 3.44 21.61
N SER A 114 3.91 3.71 22.74
CA SER A 114 4.33 4.80 23.59
C SER A 114 5.78 4.56 23.97
N THR A 115 6.54 5.61 24.27
CA THR A 115 7.94 5.44 24.69
C THR A 115 8.04 4.44 25.86
N SER A 116 6.99 4.35 26.68
CA SER A 116 6.81 3.33 27.72
C SER A 116 6.68 1.90 27.18
N ASP A 117 5.90 1.67 26.12
CA ASP A 117 5.73 0.35 25.50
C ASP A 117 7.03 -0.12 24.81
N LEU A 118 7.71 0.80 24.14
CA LEU A 118 9.03 0.53 23.53
C LEU A 118 10.08 0.24 24.60
N GLN A 119 10.05 0.94 25.74
CA GLN A 119 10.96 0.73 26.86
C GLN A 119 10.69 -0.60 27.56
N ALA A 120 9.43 -0.97 27.80
CA ALA A 120 9.06 -2.27 28.36
C ALA A 120 9.49 -3.44 27.44
N LEU A 121 9.35 -3.28 26.12
CA LEU A 121 9.87 -4.24 25.14
C LEU A 121 11.39 -4.31 25.17
N LEU A 122 12.10 -3.19 25.34
CA LEU A 122 13.56 -3.18 25.44
C LEU A 122 14.07 -3.86 26.71
N GLU A 123 13.38 -3.66 27.82
CA GLU A 123 13.72 -4.25 29.13
C GLU A 123 13.39 -5.75 29.19
N ALA A 124 12.41 -6.21 28.41
CA ALA A 124 12.06 -7.63 28.28
C ALA A 124 13.03 -8.43 27.39
N ILE A 125 13.98 -7.77 26.71
CA ILE A 125 14.98 -8.43 25.88
C ILE A 125 16.16 -8.91 26.75
N PRO A 126 16.54 -10.20 26.71
CA PRO A 126 17.74 -10.68 27.41
C PRO A 126 18.98 -9.88 27.01
N GLU A 127 19.85 -9.51 27.95
CA GLU A 127 21.01 -8.61 27.73
C GLU A 127 21.88 -9.01 26.53
N ARG A 128 21.97 -10.31 26.24
CA ARG A 128 22.72 -10.87 25.10
C ARG A 128 22.20 -10.36 23.75
N THR A 129 20.88 -10.20 23.63
CA THR A 129 20.22 -9.76 22.40
C THR A 129 20.28 -8.23 22.27
N ALA A 130 20.15 -7.49 23.37
CA ALA A 130 20.33 -6.03 23.38
C ALA A 130 21.75 -5.63 22.92
N ARG A 131 22.78 -6.37 23.37
CA ARG A 131 24.17 -6.16 22.97
C ARG A 131 24.42 -6.45 21.49
N ALA A 132 23.76 -7.46 20.93
CA ALA A 132 23.82 -7.78 19.50
C ALA A 132 23.18 -6.66 18.66
N VAL A 133 21.97 -6.22 19.02
CA VAL A 133 21.26 -5.14 18.31
C VAL A 133 22.06 -3.83 18.33
N LEU A 134 22.62 -3.44 19.48
CA LEU A 134 23.49 -2.27 19.59
C LEU A 134 24.78 -2.41 18.74
N GLY A 135 25.32 -3.62 18.61
CA GLY A 135 26.44 -3.92 17.73
C GLY A 135 26.10 -3.70 16.25
N HIS A 136 24.93 -4.18 15.81
CA HIS A 136 24.45 -3.98 14.43
C HIS A 136 24.17 -2.50 14.12
N ILE A 137 23.59 -1.74 15.06
CA ILE A 137 23.33 -0.31 14.89
C ILE A 137 24.64 0.47 14.77
N LYS A 138 25.62 0.21 15.64
CA LYS A 138 26.95 0.85 15.56
C LYS A 138 27.67 0.50 14.27
N ALA A 139 27.61 -0.76 13.82
CA ALA A 139 28.20 -1.17 12.55
C ALA A 139 27.56 -0.45 11.35
N ALA A 140 26.24 -0.29 11.35
CA ALA A 140 25.51 0.44 10.31
C ALA A 140 25.81 1.95 10.32
N GLN A 141 26.06 2.55 11.49
CA GLN A 141 26.44 3.96 11.62
C GLN A 141 27.90 4.21 11.20
N SER A 142 28.83 3.29 11.51
CA SER A 142 30.22 3.38 11.06
C SER A 142 30.37 3.23 9.55
N GLN A 143 29.42 2.57 8.87
CA GLN A 143 29.37 2.50 7.40
C GLN A 143 28.77 3.76 6.75
N ARG A 144 28.24 4.71 7.54
CA ARG A 144 27.57 5.93 7.06
C ARG A 144 28.39 7.21 7.19
N VAL A 145 29.71 7.16 7.44
CA VAL A 145 30.55 8.37 7.33
C VAL A 145 30.96 8.59 5.86
N PRO A 146 30.60 9.75 5.27
CA PRO A 146 30.82 10.05 3.85
C PRO A 146 32.19 10.66 3.59
N GLY A 147 32.92 10.10 2.63
CA GLY A 147 34.01 10.79 1.95
C GLY A 147 33.46 11.84 0.98
N ALA A 148 33.08 13.00 1.51
CA ALA A 148 32.79 14.19 0.71
C ALA A 148 33.22 15.45 1.47
N ALA A 149 34.52 15.76 1.41
CA ALA A 149 35.02 17.09 1.74
C ALA A 149 36.25 17.43 0.87
N GLY A 150 36.06 18.35 -0.07
CA GLY A 150 37.06 19.35 -0.43
C GLY A 150 37.99 19.05 -1.62
N ALA A 151 37.68 19.63 -2.80
CA ALA A 151 38.59 20.52 -3.55
C ALA A 151 37.98 20.97 -4.91
N ARG A 152 37.47 22.19 -4.96
CA ARG A 152 37.73 23.11 -6.08
C ARG A 152 38.83 24.05 -5.57
N PRO A 153 39.90 24.35 -6.33
CA PRO A 153 39.79 25.37 -7.38
C PRO A 153 40.75 25.20 -8.59
N GLY A 154 40.47 25.93 -9.68
CA GLY A 154 41.54 26.61 -10.42
C GLY A 154 41.88 26.17 -11.84
N ALA A 155 41.71 27.13 -12.75
CA ALA A 155 42.58 27.47 -13.88
C ALA A 155 42.59 26.59 -15.16
N ARG A 156 42.02 27.18 -16.24
CA ARG A 156 42.56 27.06 -17.61
C ARG A 156 44.00 27.61 -17.65
N PRO A 157 44.85 27.08 -18.54
CA PRO A 157 45.35 27.95 -19.60
C PRO A 157 45.43 27.29 -20.98
N ARG A 158 45.18 28.15 -21.98
CA ARG A 158 45.54 28.16 -23.41
C ARG A 158 45.62 26.85 -24.19
#